data_AF-A0AB36XVV3-F1
#
_entry.id   AF-A0AB36XVV3-F1
#
_cell.length_a   1.000
_cell.length_b   1.000
_cell.length_c   1.000
_cell.angle_alpha   90.00
_cell.angle_beta   90.00
_cell.angle_gamma   90.00
#
_symmetry.space_group_name_H-M   'P 1'
#
loop_
_entity.id
_entity.type
_entity.pdbx_description
1 polymer ?
#
loop_
_entity_poly.entity_id
_entity_poly.type
_entity_poly.pdbx_seq_one_letter_code
_entity_poly.pdbx_strand_id
1 'polypeptide(L)'
;PTHAFHDLSPGLDFESKLFAKPDAPALLRAELAKRGYVAQPIAFGTNTDPYQPIEREWRITRGCIAVLAETNHPLTITTKSDRV
;
A
#
# COMPACT_ATOMS: atom_id res chain seq x y z
N PRO A 1 -6.90 -11.34 12.83
CA PRO A 1 -6.16 -10.45 13.75
C PRO A 1 -4.64 -10.64 13.60
N THR A 2 -4.02 -9.89 12.69
CA THR A 2 -2.58 -9.84 12.47
C THR A 2 -1.94 -8.95 13.54
N HIS A 3 -1.77 -9.49 14.74
CA HIS A 3 -1.04 -8.85 15.85
C HIS A 3 0.00 -9.84 16.36
N ALA A 4 1.12 -9.95 15.64
CA ALA A 4 2.38 -10.52 16.13
C ALA A 4 3.43 -10.52 15.00
N PHE A 5 3.87 -9.35 14.56
CA PHE A 5 5.19 -9.19 13.96
C PHE A 5 5.64 -7.77 14.29
N HIS A 6 6.88 -7.64 14.79
CA HIS A 6 7.53 -6.46 15.37
C HIS A 6 7.41 -6.40 16.91
N ASP A 7 8.45 -6.88 17.58
CA ASP A 7 8.76 -6.77 19.02
C ASP A 7 8.66 -5.32 19.55
N LEU A 8 7.44 -4.79 19.68
CA LEU A 8 7.22 -3.46 20.23
C LEU A 8 6.07 -3.52 21.25
N SER A 9 6.42 -3.16 22.48
CA SER A 9 5.56 -3.11 23.66
C SER A 9 4.20 -2.44 23.39
N PRO A 10 3.09 -2.97 23.93
CA PRO A 10 1.76 -2.41 23.70
C PRO A 10 1.58 -1.15 24.55
N GLY A 11 1.79 0.03 23.97
CA GLY A 11 1.39 1.29 24.58
C GLY A 11 2.11 2.52 24.02
N LEU A 12 1.30 3.48 23.54
CA LEU A 12 1.63 4.87 23.17
C LEU A 12 2.55 5.12 21.94
N ASP A 13 3.41 4.18 21.55
CA ASP A 13 4.35 4.41 20.43
C ASP A 13 3.79 4.08 19.03
N PHE A 14 2.58 3.53 18.95
CA PHE A 14 1.94 3.15 17.69
C PHE A 14 1.18 4.30 17.01
N GLU A 15 0.88 5.39 17.74
CA GLU A 15 0.09 6.51 17.21
C GLU A 15 0.92 7.64 16.59
N SER A 16 2.25 7.63 16.74
CA SER A 16 3.12 8.74 16.31
C SER A 16 4.15 8.39 15.23
N LYS A 17 4.27 7.11 14.85
CA LYS A 17 5.25 6.65 13.85
C LYS A 17 4.55 6.10 12.61
N LEU A 18 4.66 6.83 11.52
CA LEU A 18 4.24 6.35 10.21
C LEU A 18 5.32 5.42 9.64
N PHE A 19 4.97 4.17 9.36
CA PHE A 19 5.83 3.27 8.59
C PHE A 19 5.43 3.36 7.12
N ALA A 20 6.37 3.78 6.28
CA ALA A 20 6.18 3.86 4.84
C ALA A 20 7.17 2.96 4.12
N LYS A 21 6.79 2.48 2.94
CA LYS A 21 7.63 1.67 2.06
C LYS A 21 7.80 2.42 0.73
N PRO A 22 8.76 3.37 0.63
CA PRO A 22 8.98 4.17 -0.58
C PRO A 22 9.11 3.34 -1.85
N ASP A 23 9.77 2.19 -1.73
CA ASP A 23 10.07 1.31 -2.86
C ASP A 23 8.89 0.41 -3.27
N ALA A 24 7.71 0.55 -2.66
CA ALA A 24 6.55 -0.30 -2.94
C ALA A 24 6.19 -0.37 -4.44
N PRO A 25 6.21 0.72 -5.24
CA PRO A 25 5.92 0.63 -6.67
C PRO A 25 6.94 -0.23 -7.43
N ALA A 26 8.23 -0.09 -7.12
CA ALA A 26 9.28 -0.86 -7.77
C ALA A 26 9.20 -2.35 -7.41
N LEU A 27 8.96 -2.65 -6.12
CA LEU A 27 8.76 -4.01 -5.64
C LEU A 27 7.51 -4.66 -6.24
N LEU A 28 6.41 -3.90 -6.35
CA LEU A 28 5.20 -4.37 -7.00
C LEU A 28 5.46 -4.72 -8.46
N ARG A 29 6.13 -3.85 -9.22
CA ARG A 29 6.50 -4.14 -10.62
C ARG A 29 7.32 -5.43 -10.73
N ALA A 30 8.32 -5.59 -9.86
CA ALA A 30 9.15 -6.79 -9.84
C ALA A 30 8.33 -8.05 -9.53
N GLU A 31 7.36 -7.97 -8.62
CA GLU A 31 6.46 -9.08 -8.29
C GLU A 31 5.58 -9.48 -9.48
N LEU A 32 4.92 -8.50 -10.10
CA LEU A 32 4.02 -8.73 -11.25
C LEU A 32 4.77 -9.28 -12.47
N ALA A 33 6.07 -9.00 -12.61
CA ALA A 33 6.90 -9.47 -13.72
C ALA A 33 7.39 -10.92 -13.56
N LYS A 34 7.14 -11.58 -12.42
CA LYS A 34 7.59 -12.96 -12.20
C LYS A 34 6.93 -13.93 -13.18
N ARG A 35 7.71 -14.86 -13.73
CA ARG A 35 7.18 -15.94 -14.57
C ARG A 35 6.18 -16.77 -13.77
N GLY A 36 4.97 -16.94 -14.31
CA GLY A 36 3.90 -17.68 -13.66
C GLY A 36 3.10 -16.88 -12.64
N TYR A 37 3.30 -15.56 -12.54
CA TYR A 37 2.39 -14.70 -11.81
C TYR A 37 0.97 -14.83 -12.37
N VAL A 38 0.00 -15.08 -11.49
CA VAL A 38 -1.42 -15.15 -11.84
C VAL A 38 -2.10 -13.93 -11.25
N ALA A 39 -2.62 -13.06 -12.11
CA ALA A 39 -3.30 -11.85 -11.67
C ALA A 39 -4.53 -12.19 -10.81
N GLN A 40 -4.64 -11.51 -9.67
CA GLN A 40 -5.75 -11.61 -8.73
C GLN A 40 -6.07 -10.20 -8.22
N PRO A 41 -7.33 -9.83 -7.95
CA PRO A 41 -7.67 -8.49 -7.47
C PRO A 41 -6.83 -8.06 -6.25
N ILE A 42 -6.21 -6.88 -6.34
CA ILE A 42 -5.52 -6.23 -5.22
C ILE A 42 -6.48 -5.22 -4.58
N ALA A 43 -6.51 -5.18 -3.24
CA ALA A 43 -7.31 -4.23 -2.48
C ALA A 43 -6.42 -3.28 -1.66
N PHE A 44 -6.56 -1.98 -1.87
CA PHE A 44 -5.95 -0.94 -1.04
C PHE A 44 -6.98 -0.40 -0.04
N GLY A 45 -6.50 0.04 1.13
CA GLY A 45 -7.37 0.58 2.17
C GLY A 45 -7.99 -0.43 3.12
N THR A 46 -7.46 -1.66 3.18
CA THR A 46 -7.97 -2.73 4.06
C THR A 46 -7.57 -2.56 5.53
N ASN A 47 -6.42 -1.96 5.79
CA ASN A 47 -5.91 -1.71 7.15
C ASN A 47 -5.66 -0.22 7.42
N THR A 48 -5.18 0.52 6.42
CA THR A 48 -4.83 1.94 6.51
C THR A 48 -5.33 2.66 5.27
N ASP A 49 -5.91 3.86 5.43
CA ASP A 49 -6.38 4.67 4.30
C ASP A 49 -5.21 4.96 3.34
N PRO A 50 -5.37 4.73 2.03
CA PRO A 50 -4.27 4.87 1.08
C PRO A 50 -3.94 6.34 0.72
N TYR A 51 -4.80 7.30 1.09
CA TYR A 51 -4.67 8.72 0.79
C TYR A 51 -4.49 9.56 2.07
N GLN A 52 -3.58 9.13 2.94
CA GLN A 52 -3.14 9.90 4.11
C GLN A 52 -2.48 11.23 3.69
N PRO A 53 -2.44 12.27 4.56
CA PRO A 53 -1.89 13.57 4.21
C PRO A 53 -0.47 13.54 3.62
N ILE A 54 0.40 12.65 4.11
CA ILE A 54 1.79 12.51 3.63
C ILE A 54 1.87 12.08 2.16
N GLU A 55 0.83 11.43 1.65
CA GLU A 55 0.80 10.89 0.29
C GLU A 55 0.78 11.99 -0.78
N ARG A 56 0.45 13.23 -0.40
CA ARG A 56 0.63 14.42 -1.25
C ARG A 56 2.09 14.58 -1.71
N GLU A 57 3.04 14.23 -0.84
CA GLU A 57 4.46 14.38 -1.09
C GLU A 57 5.09 13.05 -1.53
N TRP A 58 4.77 11.96 -0.84
CA TRP A 58 5.45 10.67 -1.02
C TRP A 58 4.94 9.89 -2.24
N ARG A 59 3.67 10.07 -2.60
CA ARG A 59 3.08 9.52 -3.84
C ARG A 59 3.30 8.00 -4.02
N ILE A 60 3.43 7.24 -2.93
CA ILE A 60 3.65 5.79 -2.95
C ILE A 60 2.42 5.07 -3.52
N THR A 61 1.23 5.33 -2.96
CA THR A 61 -0.06 4.84 -3.47
C THR A 61 -0.22 5.20 -4.94
N ARG A 62 0.06 6.46 -5.31
CA ARG A 62 -0.02 6.89 -6.72
C ARG A 62 0.92 6.09 -7.62
N GLY A 63 2.15 5.83 -7.17
CA GLY A 63 3.13 5.01 -7.90
C GLY A 63 2.66 3.57 -8.08
N CYS A 64 2.11 2.95 -7.03
CA CYS A 64 1.55 1.60 -7.13
C CYS A 64 0.36 1.55 -8.09
N ILE A 65 -0.56 2.53 -8.04
CA ILE A 65 -1.69 2.61 -8.98
C ILE A 65 -1.20 2.72 -10.43
N ALA A 66 -0.15 3.50 -10.69
CA ALA A 66 0.42 3.61 -12.03
C ALA A 66 0.96 2.27 -12.55
N VAL A 67 1.69 1.52 -11.70
CA VAL A 67 2.18 0.17 -12.05
C VAL A 67 1.03 -0.80 -12.35
N LEU A 68 -0.04 -0.76 -11.54
CA LEU A 68 -1.22 -1.59 -11.75
C LEU A 68 -1.97 -1.20 -13.04
N ALA A 69 -2.07 0.10 -13.34
CA ALA A 69 -2.68 0.59 -14.57
C ALA A 69 -1.90 0.17 -15.83
N GLU A 70 -0.56 0.28 -15.82
CA GLU A 70 0.30 -0.18 -16.92
C GLU A 70 0.18 -1.68 -17.20
N THR A 71 -0.18 -2.47 -16.19
CA THR A 71 -0.32 -3.92 -16.28
C THR A 71 -1.77 -4.39 -16.42
N ASN A 72 -2.73 -3.46 -16.53
CA ASN A 72 -4.18 -3.73 -16.51
C ASN A 72 -4.60 -4.60 -15.32
N HIS A 73 -3.91 -4.45 -14.19
CA HIS A 73 -4.12 -5.28 -13.02
C HIS A 73 -5.36 -4.83 -12.24
N PRO A 74 -6.28 -5.74 -11.87
CA PRO A 74 -7.47 -5.39 -11.12
C PRO A 74 -7.12 -4.78 -9.76
N LEU A 75 -7.73 -3.64 -9.45
CA LEU A 75 -7.54 -2.89 -8.22
C LEU A 75 -8.89 -2.41 -7.66
N THR A 76 -9.09 -2.61 -6.37
CA THR A 76 -10.16 -1.98 -5.58
C THR A 76 -9.54 -1.09 -4.52
N ILE A 77 -10.10 0.10 -4.32
CA ILE A 77 -9.66 1.03 -3.28
C ILE A 77 -10.83 1.36 -2.36
N THR A 78 -10.66 1.11 -1.06
CA THR A 78 -11.58 1.59 -0.03
C THR A 78 -10.93 2.78 0.67
N THR A 79 -11.61 3.92 0.71
CA THR A 79 -11.09 5.13 1.37
C THR A 79 -12.23 5.92 2.01
N LYS A 80 -11.91 6.63 3.08
CA LYS A 80 -12.77 7.68 3.69
C LYS A 80 -12.21 9.07 3.44
N SER A 81 -11.09 9.18 2.73
CA SER A 81 -10.42 10.43 2.41
C SER A 81 -11.11 11.11 1.23
N ASP A 82 -11.18 12.43 1.29
CA ASP A 82 -11.59 13.31 0.19
C ASP A 82 -10.44 13.62 -0.79
N ARG A 83 -9.26 13.04 -0.57
CA ARG A 83 -7.99 13.33 -1.28
C ARG A 83 -7.70 12.38 -2.47
N VAL A 84 -8.74 11.79 -3.06
CA VAL A 84 -8.63 10.85 -4.20
C VAL A 84 -8.11 11.55 -5.46
#